data_AF-A0A0L8V4B8-F1
#
_entry.id   AF-A0A0L8V4B8-F1
#
_cell.length_a   1.000
_cell.length_b   1.000
_cell.length_c   1.000
_cell.angle_alpha   90.00
_cell.angle_beta   90.00
_cell.angle_gamma   90.00
#
_symmetry.space_group_name_H-M   'P 1'
#
loop_
_entity.id
_entity.type
_entity.pdbx_description
1 polymer ?
#
loop_
_entity_poly.entity_id
_entity_poly.type
_entity_poly.pdbx_seq_one_letter_code
_entity_poly.pdbx_strand_id
1 'polypeptide(L)'
;MKNKGLDSELLIKYWIDGAEDDFETMNAMFESKRYHWSLFIGHLMIEKLLKAYFVKVKSDYPPYIHNLLRLAEKSDLALSDDMKEQLVTVTAFN
;
A
#
# COMPACT_ATOMS: atom_id res chain seq x y z
N MET A 1 1.67 -34.44 -1.07
CA MET A 1 1.40 -33.11 -1.66
C MET A 1 2.05 -32.07 -0.74
N LYS A 2 3.12 -31.39 -1.17
CA LYS A 2 3.77 -30.38 -0.34
C LYS A 2 2.82 -29.19 -0.23
N ASN A 3 2.37 -28.84 0.97
CA ASN A 3 1.82 -27.52 1.26
C ASN A 3 2.92 -26.52 0.84
N LYS A 4 2.73 -25.82 -0.29
CA LYS A 4 3.54 -24.65 -0.61
C LYS A 4 3.11 -23.60 0.40
N GLY A 5 3.86 -23.48 1.50
CA GLY A 5 3.71 -22.37 2.42
C GLY A 5 3.89 -21.04 1.66
N LEU A 6 3.31 -19.98 2.22
CA LEU A 6 3.48 -18.62 1.69
C LEU A 6 4.98 -18.28 1.61
N ASP A 7 5.46 -18.00 0.40
CA ASP A 7 6.78 -17.40 0.21
C ASP A 7 6.67 -15.90 0.50
N SER A 8 6.86 -15.56 1.78
CA SER A 8 6.65 -14.20 2.27
C SER A 8 7.63 -13.22 1.65
N GLU A 9 8.88 -13.61 1.40
CA GLU A 9 9.90 -12.74 0.80
C GLU A 9 9.54 -12.39 -0.64
N LEU A 10 9.14 -13.39 -1.43
CA LEU A 10 8.68 -13.18 -2.80
C LEU A 10 7.44 -12.27 -2.86
N LEU A 11 6.48 -12.48 -1.95
CA LEU A 11 5.26 -11.68 -1.92
C LEU A 11 5.53 -10.23 -1.45
N ILE A 12 6.39 -10.04 -0.46
CA ILE A 12 6.83 -8.71 -0.02
C ILE A 12 7.51 -7.98 -1.18
N LYS A 13 8.43 -8.66 -1.88
CA LYS A 13 9.13 -8.10 -3.04
C LYS A 13 8.14 -7.69 -4.14
N TYR A 14 7.18 -8.55 -4.46
CA TYR A 14 6.14 -8.24 -5.45
C TYR A 14 5.40 -6.93 -5.14
N TRP A 15 5.02 -6.72 -3.88
CA TRP A 15 4.33 -5.50 -3.48
C TRP A 15 5.24 -4.26 -3.49
N ILE A 16 6.50 -4.40 -3.08
CA ILE A 16 7.48 -3.31 -3.11
C ILE A 16 7.78 -2.89 -4.55
N ASP A 17 8.11 -3.84 -5.43
CA ASP A 17 8.41 -3.57 -6.83
C ASP A 17 7.23 -2.87 -7.52
N GLY A 18 6.00 -3.30 -7.24
CA GLY A 18 4.80 -2.64 -7.76
C GLY A 18 4.52 -1.26 -7.16
N ALA A 19 5.00 -0.96 -5.96
CA ALA A 19 4.89 0.36 -5.34
C ALA A 19 5.95 1.33 -5.88
N GLU A 20 7.15 0.83 -6.20
CA GLU A 20 8.20 1.62 -6.86
C GLU A 20 7.75 2.08 -8.26
N ASP A 21 7.14 1.19 -9.04
CA ASP A 21 6.54 1.52 -10.35
C ASP A 21 5.39 2.56 -10.24
N ASP A 22 4.52 2.41 -9.24
CA ASP A 22 3.49 3.41 -8.95
C ASP A 22 4.11 4.76 -8.57
N PHE A 23 5.19 4.77 -7.79
CA PHE A 23 5.86 6.01 -7.37
C PHE A 23 6.43 6.76 -8.58
N GLU A 24 7.12 6.05 -9.49
CA GLU A 24 7.61 6.65 -10.75
C GLU A 24 6.46 7.23 -11.57
N THR A 25 5.37 6.47 -11.72
CA THR A 25 4.20 6.91 -12.48
C THR A 25 3.49 8.10 -11.82
N MET A 26 3.36 8.10 -10.48
CA MET A 26 2.80 9.20 -9.70
C MET A 26 3.56 10.50 -9.95
N ASN A 27 4.90 10.43 -9.97
CA ASN A 27 5.77 11.58 -10.24
C ASN A 27 5.60 12.07 -11.68
N ALA A 28 5.56 11.17 -12.67
CA ALA A 28 5.32 11.54 -14.07
C ALA A 28 3.96 12.24 -14.26
N MET A 29 2.92 11.79 -13.56
CA MET A 29 1.61 12.46 -13.56
C MET A 29 1.66 13.84 -12.92
N PHE A 30 2.41 13.98 -11.81
CA PHE A 30 2.61 15.25 -11.14
C PHE A 30 3.32 16.28 -12.03
N GLU A 31 4.44 15.88 -12.64
CA GLU A 31 5.22 16.70 -13.58
C GLU A 31 4.39 17.14 -14.79
N SER A 32 3.53 16.22 -15.27
CA SER A 32 2.57 16.49 -16.35
C SER A 32 1.36 17.33 -15.91
N LYS A 33 1.33 17.82 -14.65
CA LYS A 33 0.25 18.58 -14.03
C LYS A 33 -1.11 17.85 -13.99
N ARG A 34 -1.09 16.52 -14.08
CA ARG A 34 -2.27 15.65 -13.95
C ARG A 34 -2.45 15.25 -12.48
N TYR A 35 -2.74 16.24 -11.63
CA TYR A 35 -2.72 16.05 -10.18
C TYR A 35 -3.72 15.01 -9.66
N HIS A 36 -4.91 14.90 -10.25
CA HIS A 36 -5.88 13.88 -9.88
C HIS A 36 -5.35 12.45 -10.12
N TRP A 37 -4.67 12.23 -11.25
CA TRP A 37 -4.01 10.96 -11.54
C TRP A 37 -2.84 10.71 -10.61
N SER A 38 -2.05 11.75 -10.30
CA SER A 38 -0.96 11.62 -9.32
C SER A 38 -1.50 11.18 -7.95
N LEU A 39 -2.58 11.80 -7.46
CA LEU A 39 -3.20 11.41 -6.19
C LEU A 39 -3.79 9.98 -6.21
N PHE A 40 -4.42 9.58 -7.32
CA PHE A 40 -4.92 8.22 -7.50
C PHE A 40 -3.81 7.18 -7.44
N ILE A 41 -2.70 7.42 -8.14
CA ILE A 41 -1.56 6.50 -8.15
C ILE A 41 -0.83 6.50 -6.80
N GLY A 42 -0.73 7.66 -6.14
CA GLY A 42 -0.19 7.76 -4.78
C GLY A 42 -0.97 6.90 -3.78
N HIS A 43 -2.29 6.81 -3.92
CA HIS A 43 -3.10 5.87 -3.13
C HIS A 43 -2.71 4.41 -3.38
N LEU A 44 -2.57 3.99 -4.65
CA LEU A 44 -2.18 2.62 -5.01
C LEU A 44 -0.78 2.27 -4.46
N MET A 45 0.17 3.20 -4.57
CA MET A 45 1.51 3.06 -4.02
C MET A 45 1.45 2.78 -2.50
N ILE A 46 0.71 3.59 -1.74
CA ILE A 46 0.57 3.41 -0.29
C ILE A 46 -0.12 2.08 0.04
N GLU A 47 -1.18 1.72 -0.69
CA GLU A 47 -1.88 0.45 -0.52
C GLU A 47 -0.91 -0.73 -0.67
N LYS A 48 -0.09 -0.75 -1.73
CA LYS A 48 0.91 -1.80 -1.96
C LYS A 48 1.97 -1.87 -0.86
N LEU A 49 2.48 -0.72 -0.39
CA LEU A 49 3.44 -0.70 0.72
C LEU A 49 2.83 -1.25 2.02
N LEU A 50 1.59 -0.88 2.34
CA LEU A 50 0.88 -1.42 3.50
C LEU A 50 0.63 -2.93 3.38
N LYS A 51 0.37 -3.44 2.16
CA LYS A 51 0.27 -4.88 1.89
C LYS A 51 1.60 -5.61 2.07
N ALA A 52 2.70 -5.03 1.59
CA ALA A 52 4.05 -5.56 1.85
C ALA A 52 4.33 -5.64 3.35
N TYR A 53 4.00 -4.57 4.10
CA TYR A 53 4.16 -4.52 5.55
C TYR A 53 3.28 -5.55 6.26
N PHE A 54 2.03 -5.73 5.82
CA PHE A 54 1.14 -6.76 6.36
C PHE A 54 1.76 -8.16 6.26
N VAL A 55 2.25 -8.53 5.07
CA VAL A 55 2.90 -9.84 4.86
C VAL A 55 4.10 -10.01 5.77
N LYS A 56 4.91 -8.95 5.92
CA LYS A 56 6.10 -8.96 6.78
C LYS A 56 5.75 -9.23 8.26
N VAL A 57 4.69 -8.61 8.78
CA VAL A 57 4.34 -8.68 10.21
C VAL A 57 3.46 -9.89 10.51
N LYS A 58 2.53 -10.24 9.63
CA LYS A 58 1.53 -11.29 9.84
C LYS A 58 1.93 -12.64 9.26
N SER A 59 2.88 -12.66 8.31
CA SER A 59 3.24 -13.86 7.54
C SER A 59 2.01 -14.51 6.88
N ASP A 60 1.07 -13.68 6.42
CA ASP A 60 -0.18 -14.09 5.78
C ASP A 60 -0.50 -13.19 4.59
N TYR A 61 -1.45 -13.61 3.75
CA TYR A 61 -1.91 -12.84 2.61
C TYR A 61 -2.64 -11.57 3.07
N PRO A 62 -2.33 -10.41 2.48
CA PRO A 62 -2.99 -9.17 2.84
C PRO A 62 -4.48 -9.22 2.48
N PRO A 63 -5.34 -8.61 3.30
CA PRO A 63 -6.78 -8.57 3.02
C PRO A 63 -7.08 -7.70 1.80
N TYR A 64 -8.14 -8.03 1.07
CA TYR A 64 -8.65 -7.24 -0.06
C TYR A 64 -9.42 -6.01 0.45
N ILE A 65 -8.69 -4.98 0.89
CA ILE A 65 -9.23 -3.75 1.46
C ILE A 65 -8.52 -2.56 0.80
N HIS A 66 -9.32 -1.59 0.31
CA HIS A 66 -8.83 -0.33 -0.26
C HIS A 66 -8.69 0.80 0.77
N ASN A 67 -9.36 0.69 1.91
CA ASN A 67 -9.24 1.69 2.97
C ASN A 67 -7.86 1.59 3.65
N LEU A 68 -7.02 2.61 3.46
CA LEU A 68 -5.62 2.59 3.88
C LEU A 68 -5.48 2.56 5.41
N LEU A 69 -6.33 3.28 6.16
CA LEU A 69 -6.33 3.25 7.62
C LEU A 69 -6.63 1.83 8.13
N ARG A 70 -7.69 1.21 7.63
CA ARG A 70 -8.08 -0.15 8.04
C ARG A 70 -7.02 -1.19 7.69
N LEU A 71 -6.33 -1.02 6.57
CA LEU A 71 -5.21 -1.89 6.18
C LEU A 71 -4.03 -1.72 7.13
N ALA A 72 -3.66 -0.47 7.46
CA ALA A 72 -2.59 -0.17 8.42
C ALA A 72 -2.88 -0.70 9.83
N GLU A 73 -4.11 -0.53 10.33
CA GLU A 73 -4.55 -1.08 11.62
C GLU A 73 -4.48 -2.61 11.64
N LYS A 74 -4.88 -3.27 10.55
CA LYS A 74 -4.80 -4.73 10.42
C LYS A 74 -3.36 -5.25 10.36
N SER A 75 -2.41 -4.40 9.99
CA SER A 75 -0.98 -4.73 10.00
C SER A 75 -0.32 -4.48 11.37
N ASP A 76 -1.08 -4.12 12.40
CA ASP A 76 -0.58 -3.70 13.73
C ASP A 76 0.42 -2.52 13.65
N LEU A 77 0.30 -1.67 12.63
CA LEU A 77 1.17 -0.50 12.50
C LEU A 77 0.82 0.49 13.62
N ALA A 78 1.83 0.96 14.36
CA ALA A 78 1.65 2.02 15.32
C ALA A 78 1.44 3.36 14.58
N LEU A 79 0.25 3.95 14.72
CA LEU A 79 -0.15 5.16 14.01
C LEU A 79 -0.36 6.32 14.99
N SER A 80 0.28 7.45 14.71
CA SER A 80 -0.10 8.73 15.32
C SER A 80 -1.45 9.19 14.77
N ASP A 81 -2.10 10.14 15.44
CA ASP A 81 -3.38 10.68 14.97
C ASP A 81 -3.24 11.43 13.64
N ASP A 82 -2.10 12.10 13.41
CA ASP A 82 -1.76 12.73 12.12
C ASP A 82 -1.66 11.70 10.99
N MET A 83 -1.01 10.56 11.23
CA MET A 83 -0.94 9.48 10.23
C MET A 83 -2.32 8.91 9.93
N LYS A 84 -3.19 8.74 10.93
CA LYS A 84 -4.57 8.28 10.72
C LYS A 84 -5.34 9.26 9.85
N GLU A 85 -5.23 10.55 10.13
CA GLU A 85 -5.88 11.61 9.35
C GLU A 85 -5.39 11.63 7.90
N GLN A 86 -4.08 11.47 7.67
CA GLN A 86 -3.51 11.38 6.32
C GLN A 86 -4.05 10.17 5.55
N LEU A 87 -4.05 8.97 6.16
CA LEU A 87 -4.56 7.76 5.52
C LEU A 87 -6.05 7.85 5.19
N VAL A 88 -6.85 8.46 6.08
CA VAL A 88 -8.28 8.72 5.84
C VAL A 88 -8.47 9.72 4.70
N THR A 89 -7.71 10.82 4.70
CA THR A 89 -7.77 11.84 3.65
C THR A 89 -7.43 11.27 2.28
N VAL A 90 -6.34 10.50 2.16
CA VAL A 90 -5.93 9.85 0.90
C VAL A 90 -6.94 8.79 0.46
N THR A 91 -7.54 8.06 1.42
CA THR A 91 -8.62 7.12 1.10
C THR A 91 -9.86 7.86 0.59
N ALA A 92 -10.27 8.96 1.23
CA ALA A 92 -11.49 9.68 0.88
C ALA A 92 -11.45 10.36 -0.51
N PHE A 93 -10.24 10.59 -1.05
CA PHE A 93 -10.08 11.11 -2.41
C PHE A 93 -10.43 10.07 -3.51
N ASN A 94 -10.30 8.77 -3.22
CA ASN A 94 -10.45 7.66 -4.19
C ASN A 94 -11.65 6.77 -3.90
#